data_AF-A0A957T6L8-F1
#
_entry.id   AF-A0A957T6L8-F1
#
_cell.length_a   1.000
_cell.length_b   1.000
_cell.length_c   1.000
_cell.angle_alpha   90.00
_cell.angle_beta   90.00
_cell.angle_gamma   90.00
#
_symmetry.space_group_name_H-M   'P 1'
#
loop_
_entity.id
_entity.type
_entity.pdbx_description
1 polymer ?
#
loop_
_entity_poly.entity_id
_entity_poly.type
_entity_poly.pdbx_seq_one_letter_code
_entity_poly.pdbx_strand_id
1 'polypeptide(L)'
;MTKKTASTVRHTRSNQVARGQKQPSPPPDEVTEQRIREVVHPATLAQAEYYQQLGLRERTLTLPVMVAIVISLVWRQFASVNEALRMLKTEGLLWADPLQVTQQALSERLRTLPANLFWHVLQDVLPVMLGKWQERTRPLPAEITWALTQYERVWAVDGSTLDALMRRVGLLRDLPKHPLAGRMMGLLDVTSRLPVHLWYEEDDQAHDQRFWDQILDVLLPDTLLLLDLGFTNYEYYARLMAAQVVFISRCKSNAAYRVTKILHKSANLTDSLIVLGEKQMPMRLVEMQYKGKWYRYLTSELDAERLSPVYVVALYWQRWRIEDAYKTVKRLLGLAYFWVGSSNGVALQLWATWLMYSVLVDLTDDVADSLAVPFNQMSMEMVYRSLYFCTMAFHRGEADDPVLYLAQNASLFGLVKRKRKPDTLHLLNLTILEQP
;
A
#
# COMPACT_ATOMS: atom_id res chain seq x y z
N MET A 1 -10.34 -32.12 7.60
CA MET A 1 -10.97 -31.72 6.33
C MET A 1 -10.43 -30.37 5.89
N THR A 2 -9.48 -30.36 4.96
CA THR A 2 -8.89 -29.15 4.38
C THR A 2 -9.96 -28.41 3.57
N LYS A 3 -10.35 -27.20 4.00
CA LYS A 3 -11.18 -26.30 3.20
C LYS A 3 -10.42 -26.00 1.90
N LYS A 4 -10.87 -26.57 0.78
CA LYS A 4 -10.43 -26.14 -0.56
C LYS A 4 -10.79 -24.66 -0.71
N THR A 5 -9.79 -23.79 -0.69
CA THR A 5 -9.92 -22.39 -1.09
C THR A 5 -10.37 -22.37 -2.55
N ALA A 6 -11.44 -21.63 -2.84
CA ALA A 6 -11.94 -21.47 -4.20
C ALA A 6 -10.84 -20.84 -5.08
N SER A 7 -10.62 -21.41 -6.27
CA SER A 7 -9.58 -20.98 -7.20
C SER A 7 -9.82 -19.52 -7.64
N THR A 8 -8.92 -18.62 -7.25
CA THR A 8 -8.91 -17.20 -7.67
C THR A 8 -8.71 -17.03 -9.18
N VAL A 9 -8.15 -18.04 -9.84
CA VAL A 9 -7.81 -18.06 -11.28
C VAL A 9 -9.03 -17.83 -12.19
N ARG A 10 -10.22 -18.33 -11.83
CA ARG A 10 -11.44 -18.12 -12.63
C ARG A 10 -11.90 -16.65 -12.63
N HIS A 11 -11.79 -15.97 -11.49
CA HIS A 11 -12.17 -14.55 -11.36
C HIS A 11 -11.16 -13.60 -12.02
N THR A 12 -9.86 -13.92 -11.97
CA THR A 12 -8.83 -13.13 -12.66
C THR A 12 -9.03 -13.18 -14.18
N ARG A 13 -9.41 -14.35 -14.72
CA ARG A 13 -9.67 -14.53 -16.17
C ARG A 13 -10.93 -13.79 -16.66
N SER A 14 -12.05 -13.84 -15.93
CA SER A 14 -13.27 -13.12 -16.32
C SER A 14 -13.08 -11.61 -16.33
N ASN A 15 -12.36 -11.07 -15.35
CA ASN A 15 -12.14 -9.63 -15.26
C ASN A 15 -11.06 -9.13 -16.24
N GLN A 16 -10.07 -9.96 -16.62
CA GLN A 16 -9.13 -9.64 -17.70
C GLN A 16 -9.79 -9.61 -19.08
N VAL A 17 -10.73 -10.53 -19.36
CA VAL A 17 -11.55 -10.49 -20.58
C VAL A 17 -12.36 -9.20 -20.61
N ALA A 18 -12.94 -8.80 -19.47
CA ALA A 18 -13.65 -7.52 -19.35
C ALA A 18 -12.72 -6.30 -19.53
N ARG A 19 -11.46 -6.34 -19.07
CA ARG A 19 -10.46 -5.27 -19.30
C ARG A 19 -10.07 -5.14 -20.77
N GLY A 20 -9.92 -6.27 -21.49
CA GLY A 20 -9.67 -6.27 -22.93
C GLY A 20 -10.86 -5.80 -23.79
N GLN A 21 -12.05 -5.67 -23.19
CA GLN A 21 -13.26 -5.14 -23.82
C GLN A 21 -13.56 -3.68 -23.44
N LYS A 22 -12.81 -3.10 -22.48
CA LYS A 22 -12.97 -1.69 -22.08
C LYS A 22 -12.14 -0.81 -23.00
N GLN A 23 -12.73 0.29 -23.46
CA GLN A 23 -11.97 1.35 -24.10
C GLN A 23 -10.96 1.93 -23.10
N PRO A 24 -9.76 2.34 -23.55
CA PRO A 24 -8.82 3.04 -22.70
C PRO A 24 -9.48 4.28 -22.09
N SER A 25 -9.18 4.56 -20.83
CA SER A 25 -9.64 5.81 -20.21
C SER A 25 -9.05 6.99 -21.00
N PRO A 26 -9.78 8.12 -21.10
CA PRO A 26 -9.22 9.31 -21.76
C PRO A 26 -7.86 9.68 -21.13
N PRO A 27 -7.00 10.39 -21.87
CA PRO A 27 -5.77 10.90 -21.29
C PRO A 27 -6.10 11.68 -20.01
N PRO A 28 -5.24 11.63 -18.97
CA PRO A 28 -5.40 12.53 -17.83
C PRO A 28 -5.39 13.99 -18.31
N ASP A 29 -6.03 14.90 -17.57
CA ASP A 29 -5.81 16.33 -17.80
C ASP A 29 -4.35 16.68 -17.62
N GLU A 30 -3.97 17.76 -18.30
CA GLU A 30 -2.66 18.37 -18.20
C GLU A 30 -2.23 18.60 -16.75
N VAL A 31 -3.16 18.91 -15.84
CA VAL A 31 -2.85 19.17 -14.43
C VAL A 31 -2.55 17.88 -13.66
N THR A 32 -3.33 16.83 -13.86
CA THR A 32 -3.07 15.50 -13.29
C THR A 32 -1.76 14.91 -13.84
N GLU A 33 -1.50 15.08 -15.14
CA GLU A 33 -0.25 14.70 -15.78
C GLU A 33 0.93 15.50 -15.22
N GLN A 34 0.77 16.81 -15.05
CA GLN A 34 1.76 17.70 -14.48
C GLN A 34 2.10 17.29 -13.04
N ARG A 35 1.11 16.93 -12.21
CA ARG A 35 1.39 16.41 -10.85
C ARG A 35 2.23 15.14 -10.87
N ILE A 36 1.92 14.19 -11.76
CA ILE A 36 2.74 12.97 -11.90
C ILE A 36 4.14 13.33 -12.41
N ARG A 37 4.24 14.26 -13.36
CA ARG A 37 5.51 14.73 -13.93
C ARG A 37 6.40 15.40 -12.88
N GLU A 38 5.87 16.35 -12.12
CA GLU A 38 6.62 17.12 -11.11
C GLU A 38 7.21 16.23 -10.03
N VAL A 39 6.52 15.16 -9.68
CA VAL A 39 6.98 14.23 -8.65
C VAL A 39 7.92 13.19 -9.24
N VAL A 40 7.49 12.51 -10.31
CA VAL A 40 8.14 11.28 -10.76
C VAL A 40 9.28 11.56 -11.72
N HIS A 41 9.12 12.51 -12.64
CA HIS A 41 10.12 12.75 -13.69
C HIS A 41 11.49 13.13 -13.11
N PRO A 42 11.61 14.05 -12.13
CA PRO A 42 12.90 14.35 -11.48
C PRO A 42 13.56 13.12 -10.87
N ALA A 43 12.78 12.25 -10.21
CA ALA A 43 13.29 11.00 -9.65
C ALA A 43 13.83 10.04 -10.73
N THR A 44 13.20 10.00 -11.92
CA THR A 44 13.77 9.20 -13.03
C THR A 44 15.11 9.73 -13.54
N LEU A 45 15.32 11.05 -13.48
CA LEU A 45 16.58 11.69 -13.89
C LEU A 45 17.66 11.54 -12.82
N ALA A 46 17.29 11.57 -11.54
CA ALA A 46 18.20 11.35 -10.42
C ALA A 46 18.92 9.99 -10.47
N GLN A 47 18.30 9.00 -11.12
CA GLN A 47 18.87 7.66 -11.29
C GLN A 47 19.91 7.54 -12.42
N ALA A 48 20.31 8.65 -13.06
CA ALA A 48 21.29 8.63 -14.16
C ALA A 48 22.65 8.04 -13.75
N GLU A 49 23.17 8.41 -12.58
CA GLU A 49 24.46 7.89 -12.09
C GLU A 49 24.38 6.39 -11.81
N TYR A 50 23.35 5.95 -11.10
CA TYR A 50 23.14 4.53 -10.82
C TYR A 50 22.95 3.71 -12.11
N TYR A 51 22.25 4.26 -13.10
CA TYR A 51 22.11 3.64 -14.42
C TYR A 51 23.47 3.42 -15.10
N GLN A 52 24.38 4.39 -15.01
CA GLN A 52 25.74 4.27 -15.55
C GLN A 52 26.59 3.27 -14.76
N GLN A 53 26.48 3.22 -13.43
CA GLN A 53 27.16 2.24 -12.58
C GLN A 53 26.79 0.79 -12.92
N LEU A 54 25.56 0.55 -13.40
CA LEU A 54 25.12 -0.74 -13.91
C LEU A 54 25.71 -1.10 -15.30
N GLY A 55 26.54 -0.23 -15.89
CA GLY A 55 27.16 -0.43 -17.21
C GLY A 55 26.15 -0.36 -18.37
N LEU A 56 24.97 0.21 -18.15
CA LEU A 56 23.91 0.26 -19.13
C LEU A 56 24.17 1.37 -20.15
N ARG A 57 24.06 1.04 -21.44
CA ARG A 57 24.14 2.04 -22.52
C ARG A 57 22.85 2.84 -22.61
N GLU A 58 22.94 4.11 -23.00
CA GLU A 58 21.76 4.88 -23.38
C GLU A 58 21.12 4.30 -24.64
N ARG A 59 19.79 4.24 -24.63
CA ARG A 59 18.93 3.67 -25.68
C ARG A 59 17.76 4.64 -25.86
N THR A 60 17.07 4.56 -27.00
CA THR A 60 15.81 5.31 -27.22
C THR A 60 14.79 5.07 -26.11
N LEU A 61 14.71 3.84 -25.59
CA LEU A 61 13.90 3.49 -24.42
C LEU A 61 14.72 3.67 -23.14
N THR A 62 14.95 4.92 -22.76
CA THR A 62 15.62 5.32 -21.52
C THR A 62 14.78 4.96 -20.28
N LEU A 63 15.35 5.10 -19.08
CA LEU A 63 14.60 4.91 -17.83
C LEU A 63 13.38 5.87 -17.73
N PRO A 64 13.51 7.19 -17.94
CA PRO A 64 12.36 8.11 -17.94
C PRO A 64 11.24 7.68 -18.91
N VAL A 65 11.59 7.27 -20.13
CA VAL A 65 10.62 6.81 -21.14
C VAL A 65 9.94 5.51 -20.67
N MET A 66 10.71 4.57 -20.12
CA MET A 66 10.15 3.31 -19.62
C MET A 66 9.24 3.51 -18.43
N VAL A 67 9.59 4.39 -17.49
CA VAL A 67 8.72 4.74 -16.35
C VAL A 67 7.41 5.36 -16.84
N ALA A 68 7.47 6.29 -17.80
CA ALA A 68 6.28 6.87 -18.39
C ALA A 68 5.36 5.83 -19.06
N ILE A 69 5.93 4.91 -19.83
CA ILE A 69 5.19 3.83 -20.48
C ILE A 69 4.49 2.93 -19.45
N VAL A 70 5.23 2.47 -18.44
CA VAL A 70 4.72 1.51 -17.44
C VAL A 70 3.70 2.18 -16.52
N ILE A 71 3.92 3.43 -16.10
CA ILE A 71 2.91 4.21 -15.37
C ILE A 71 1.65 4.35 -16.20
N SER A 72 1.76 4.68 -17.49
CA SER A 72 0.61 4.84 -18.37
C SER A 72 -0.18 3.54 -18.52
N LEU A 73 0.51 2.40 -18.62
CA LEU A 73 -0.11 1.07 -18.64
C LEU A 73 -0.89 0.78 -17.35
N VAL A 74 -0.38 1.17 -16.18
CA VAL A 74 -1.09 1.03 -14.88
C VAL A 74 -2.26 2.00 -14.80
N TRP A 75 -1.99 3.29 -15.00
CA TRP A 75 -2.91 4.39 -14.74
C TRP A 75 -4.06 4.45 -15.74
N ARG A 76 -3.77 4.39 -17.05
CA ARG A 76 -4.79 4.42 -18.12
C ARG A 76 -5.44 3.06 -18.34
N GLN A 77 -4.98 2.04 -17.62
CA GLN A 77 -5.46 0.65 -17.68
C GLN A 77 -5.47 0.05 -19.09
N PHE A 78 -4.46 0.38 -19.91
CA PHE A 78 -4.32 -0.16 -21.25
C PHE A 78 -4.38 -1.70 -21.25
N ALA A 79 -5.07 -2.27 -22.23
CA ALA A 79 -5.30 -3.70 -22.33
C ALA A 79 -4.05 -4.48 -22.76
N SER A 80 -3.08 -3.82 -23.40
CA SER A 80 -1.86 -4.47 -23.89
C SER A 80 -0.69 -3.50 -24.09
N VAL A 81 0.52 -4.07 -24.15
CA VAL A 81 1.75 -3.34 -24.55
C VAL A 81 1.63 -2.73 -25.94
N ASN A 82 0.88 -3.36 -26.87
CA ASN A 82 0.64 -2.81 -28.21
C ASN A 82 -0.19 -1.53 -28.21
N GLU A 83 -1.11 -1.41 -27.26
CA GLU A 83 -1.92 -0.21 -27.10
C GLU A 83 -1.07 0.95 -26.56
N ALA A 84 -0.26 0.70 -25.53
CA ALA A 84 0.73 1.68 -25.05
C ALA A 84 1.69 2.11 -26.17
N LEU A 85 2.16 1.15 -26.98
CA LEU A 85 3.02 1.45 -28.12
C LEU A 85 2.34 2.34 -29.15
N ARG A 86 1.04 2.12 -29.43
CA ARG A 86 0.28 2.96 -30.35
C ARG A 86 0.21 4.39 -29.83
N MET A 87 -0.15 4.56 -28.56
CA MET A 87 -0.23 5.87 -27.91
C MET A 87 1.13 6.58 -27.91
N LEU A 88 2.21 5.88 -27.53
CA LEU A 88 3.56 6.42 -27.58
C LEU A 88 3.97 6.88 -28.99
N LYS A 89 3.48 6.26 -30.05
CA LYS A 89 3.80 6.66 -31.43
C LYS A 89 3.00 7.85 -31.93
N THR A 90 1.76 8.00 -31.47
CA THR A 90 0.82 8.99 -32.00
C THR A 90 0.77 10.26 -31.16
N GLU A 91 0.76 10.11 -29.84
CA GLU A 91 0.49 11.19 -28.89
C GLU A 91 1.65 11.40 -27.89
N GLY A 92 2.50 10.39 -27.69
CA GLY A 92 3.44 10.37 -26.56
C GLY A 92 2.78 9.79 -25.32
N LEU A 93 3.49 9.80 -24.19
CA LEU A 93 3.01 9.31 -22.89
C LEU A 93 3.65 10.08 -21.74
N LEU A 94 2.86 10.82 -20.95
CA LEU A 94 3.37 11.70 -19.90
C LEU A 94 4.45 12.65 -20.47
N TRP A 95 5.61 12.72 -19.81
CA TRP A 95 6.79 13.45 -20.29
C TRP A 95 7.55 12.81 -21.47
N ALA A 96 7.13 11.65 -21.97
CA ALA A 96 7.78 11.01 -23.10
C ALA A 96 7.14 11.48 -24.43
N ASP A 97 7.92 12.21 -25.23
CA ASP A 97 7.53 12.62 -26.57
C ASP A 97 7.20 11.43 -27.48
N PRO A 98 6.49 11.65 -28.61
CA PRO A 98 6.21 10.60 -29.57
C PRO A 98 7.48 9.90 -30.08
N LEU A 99 7.54 8.57 -29.91
CA LEU A 99 8.72 7.76 -30.26
C LEU A 99 8.38 6.60 -31.20
N GLN A 100 9.15 6.50 -32.28
CA GLN A 100 9.05 5.38 -33.23
C GLN A 100 9.89 4.19 -32.76
N VAL A 101 9.25 3.28 -32.02
CA VAL A 101 9.88 2.03 -31.56
C VAL A 101 9.10 0.80 -32.02
N THR A 102 9.78 -0.34 -32.17
CA THR A 102 9.12 -1.60 -32.52
C THR A 102 8.56 -2.27 -31.25
N GLN A 103 7.51 -3.09 -31.41
CA GLN A 103 7.01 -3.90 -30.30
C GLN A 103 8.10 -4.82 -29.73
N GLN A 104 8.94 -5.38 -30.58
CA GLN A 104 10.05 -6.24 -30.17
C GLN A 104 11.03 -5.48 -29.27
N ALA A 105 11.41 -4.25 -29.64
CA ALA A 105 12.30 -3.43 -28.83
C ALA A 105 11.72 -3.11 -27.44
N LEU A 106 10.43 -2.75 -27.37
CA LEU A 106 9.76 -2.48 -26.10
C LEU A 106 9.63 -3.76 -25.24
N SER A 107 9.27 -4.88 -25.86
CA SER A 107 9.14 -6.16 -25.16
C SER A 107 10.49 -6.67 -24.63
N GLU A 108 11.56 -6.47 -25.39
CA GLU A 108 12.93 -6.74 -24.95
C GLU A 108 13.31 -5.86 -23.75
N ARG A 109 12.97 -4.58 -23.82
CA ARG A 109 13.29 -3.63 -22.77
C ARG A 109 12.56 -3.90 -21.47
N LEU A 110 11.27 -4.26 -21.52
CA LEU A 110 10.50 -4.69 -20.35
C LEU A 110 11.09 -5.95 -19.69
N ARG A 111 11.80 -6.79 -20.45
CA ARG A 111 12.43 -8.00 -19.92
C ARG A 111 13.81 -7.75 -19.31
N THR A 112 14.56 -6.80 -19.86
CA THR A 112 15.99 -6.64 -19.60
C THR A 112 16.35 -5.39 -18.81
N LEU A 113 15.51 -4.36 -18.77
CA LEU A 113 15.75 -3.18 -17.94
C LEU A 113 15.69 -3.59 -16.47
N PRO A 114 16.76 -3.41 -15.67
CA PRO A 114 16.77 -3.83 -14.27
C PRO A 114 15.64 -3.18 -13.47
N ALA A 115 14.76 -4.00 -12.88
CA ALA A 115 13.57 -3.52 -12.18
C ALA A 115 13.89 -2.71 -10.91
N ASN A 116 15.05 -2.91 -10.30
CA ASN A 116 15.55 -2.12 -9.19
C ASN A 116 15.68 -0.61 -9.52
N LEU A 117 15.84 -0.23 -10.79
CA LEU A 117 15.78 1.18 -11.19
C LEU A 117 14.41 1.80 -10.88
N PHE A 118 13.31 1.08 -11.11
CA PHE A 118 11.97 1.56 -10.76
C PHE A 118 11.75 1.59 -9.25
N TRP A 119 12.35 0.64 -8.53
CA TRP A 119 12.36 0.66 -7.08
C TRP A 119 13.06 1.91 -6.54
N HIS A 120 14.23 2.26 -7.04
CA HIS A 120 14.93 3.49 -6.62
C HIS A 120 14.14 4.75 -6.96
N VAL A 121 13.49 4.82 -8.13
CA VAL A 121 12.58 5.94 -8.46
C VAL A 121 11.47 6.05 -7.41
N LEU A 122 10.88 4.94 -6.99
CA LEU A 122 9.90 4.94 -5.90
C LEU A 122 10.52 5.44 -4.58
N GLN A 123 11.72 4.96 -4.22
CA GLN A 123 12.41 5.40 -3.01
C GLN A 123 12.71 6.90 -2.99
N ASP A 124 13.03 7.50 -4.14
CA ASP A 124 13.26 8.95 -4.25
C ASP A 124 11.95 9.77 -4.14
N VAL A 125 10.83 9.19 -4.58
CA VAL A 125 9.51 9.85 -4.57
C VAL A 125 8.87 9.84 -3.18
N LEU A 126 9.08 8.79 -2.38
CA LEU A 126 8.41 8.64 -1.08
C LEU A 126 8.72 9.76 -0.08
N PRO A 127 9.98 10.22 0.09
CA PRO A 127 10.29 11.36 0.96
C PRO A 127 9.60 12.66 0.52
N VAL A 128 9.49 12.91 -0.79
CA VAL A 128 8.79 14.10 -1.32
C VAL A 128 7.31 14.04 -0.94
N MET A 129 6.69 12.87 -1.07
CA MET A 129 5.29 12.66 -0.69
C MET A 129 5.05 12.78 0.82
N LEU A 130 6.00 12.29 1.61
CA LEU A 130 5.95 12.44 3.05
C LEU A 130 6.08 13.91 3.47
N GLY A 131 6.94 14.68 2.82
CA GLY A 131 7.06 16.13 3.04
C GLY A 131 5.73 16.85 2.80
N LYS A 132 5.08 16.59 1.64
CA LYS A 132 3.74 17.12 1.35
C LYS A 132 2.70 16.71 2.38
N TRP A 133 2.75 15.47 2.87
CA TRP A 133 1.86 14.99 3.94
C TRP A 133 2.04 15.77 5.25
N GLN A 134 3.28 16.11 5.60
CA GLN A 134 3.59 16.86 6.84
C GLN A 134 3.11 18.32 6.79
N GLU A 135 3.02 18.90 5.60
CA GLU A 135 2.55 20.29 5.40
C GLU A 135 1.02 20.44 5.52
N ARG A 136 0.28 19.33 5.43
CA ARG A 136 -1.19 19.33 5.48
C ARG A 136 -1.72 19.56 6.89
N THR A 137 -2.89 20.19 6.98
CA THR A 137 -3.50 20.63 8.23
C THR A 137 -4.80 19.90 8.58
N ARG A 138 -5.29 19.02 7.69
CA ARG A 138 -6.49 18.22 7.97
C ARG A 138 -6.40 17.45 9.28
N PRO A 139 -7.55 17.20 9.93
CA PRO A 139 -7.58 16.37 11.12
C PRO A 139 -7.10 14.95 10.81
N LEU A 140 -6.37 14.36 11.77
CA LEU A 140 -6.06 12.94 11.79
C LEU A 140 -7.12 12.17 12.60
N PRO A 141 -7.30 10.85 12.37
CA PRO A 141 -8.11 10.02 13.27
C PRO A 141 -7.59 10.09 14.71
N ALA A 142 -8.48 10.12 15.70
CA ALA A 142 -8.12 10.34 17.10
C ALA A 142 -7.08 9.34 17.63
N GLU A 143 -7.20 8.07 17.23
CA GLU A 143 -6.24 7.02 17.58
C GLU A 143 -4.84 7.27 16.99
N ILE A 144 -4.76 7.86 15.80
CA ILE A 144 -3.49 8.22 15.17
C ILE A 144 -2.90 9.47 15.82
N THR A 145 -3.72 10.50 16.06
CA THR A 145 -3.30 11.71 16.79
C THR A 145 -2.70 11.33 18.15
N TRP A 146 -3.39 10.48 18.90
CA TRP A 146 -2.89 9.99 20.19
C TRP A 146 -1.57 9.23 20.04
N ALA A 147 -1.47 8.30 19.08
CA ALA A 147 -0.26 7.49 18.92
C ALA A 147 0.98 8.33 18.59
N LEU A 148 0.81 9.40 17.80
CA LEU A 148 1.89 10.33 17.47
C LEU A 148 2.37 11.18 18.66
N THR A 149 1.67 11.18 19.79
CA THR A 149 2.18 11.76 21.05
C THR A 149 3.06 10.80 21.85
N GLN A 150 3.02 9.50 21.52
CA GLN A 150 3.68 8.42 22.29
C GLN A 150 4.80 7.72 21.52
N TYR A 151 4.71 7.74 20.20
CA TYR A 151 5.59 7.06 19.25
C TYR A 151 5.92 8.01 18.10
N GLU A 152 7.13 7.93 17.55
CA GLU A 152 7.48 8.73 16.37
C GLU A 152 6.73 8.24 15.12
N ARG A 153 6.45 6.93 15.07
CA ARG A 153 5.95 6.26 13.87
C ARG A 153 5.00 5.15 14.21
N VAL A 154 3.99 4.93 13.36
CA VAL A 154 3.06 3.81 13.46
C VAL A 154 3.04 3.06 12.13
N TRP A 155 3.67 1.90 12.10
CA TRP A 155 3.86 1.12 10.89
C TRP A 155 3.10 -0.21 10.96
N ALA A 156 2.66 -0.71 9.80
CA ALA A 156 2.05 -2.03 9.68
C ALA A 156 2.79 -2.85 8.63
N VAL A 157 2.99 -4.15 8.91
CA VAL A 157 3.64 -5.07 7.99
C VAL A 157 2.74 -6.27 7.71
N ASP A 158 2.67 -6.64 6.44
CA ASP A 158 1.85 -7.77 5.98
C ASP A 158 2.31 -8.22 4.59
N GLY A 159 2.08 -9.47 4.24
CA GLY A 159 2.41 -10.03 2.93
C GLY A 159 1.20 -10.19 2.02
N SER A 160 1.43 -10.25 0.72
CA SER A 160 0.38 -10.48 -0.27
C SER A 160 0.88 -11.29 -1.47
N THR A 161 0.23 -12.42 -1.75
CA THR A 161 0.52 -13.23 -2.95
C THR A 161 0.00 -12.52 -4.21
N LEU A 162 0.81 -12.36 -5.24
CA LEU A 162 0.42 -11.73 -6.50
C LEU A 162 -0.42 -12.68 -7.38
N ASP A 163 -1.25 -12.11 -8.24
CA ASP A 163 -2.17 -12.88 -9.09
C ASP A 163 -1.44 -13.74 -10.15
N ALA A 164 -2.18 -14.68 -10.74
CA ALA A 164 -1.66 -15.62 -11.72
C ALA A 164 -1.22 -14.96 -13.03
N LEU A 165 -0.04 -15.38 -13.53
CA LEU A 165 0.49 -14.95 -14.82
C LEU A 165 -0.27 -15.60 -15.98
N MET A 166 -0.47 -14.83 -17.05
CA MET A 166 -1.08 -15.36 -18.27
C MET A 166 -0.10 -16.21 -19.07
N ARG A 167 -0.60 -17.32 -19.60
CA ARG A 167 0.13 -18.22 -20.52
C ARG A 167 -0.10 -17.83 -21.98
N ARG A 168 0.06 -16.55 -22.32
CA ARG A 168 -0.22 -16.07 -23.68
C ARG A 168 1.04 -15.99 -24.56
N VAL A 169 2.25 -16.03 -23.98
CA VAL A 169 3.51 -15.87 -24.72
C VAL A 169 4.68 -16.54 -23.99
N GLY A 170 5.66 -17.08 -24.74
CA GLY A 170 6.97 -17.47 -24.23
C GLY A 170 7.01 -18.63 -23.21
N LEU A 171 7.98 -18.57 -22.28
CA LEU A 171 8.39 -19.61 -21.31
C LEU A 171 7.26 -20.19 -20.43
N LEU A 172 6.10 -19.52 -20.35
CA LEU A 172 4.97 -19.92 -19.52
C LEU A 172 3.94 -20.79 -20.24
N ARG A 173 4.06 -20.95 -21.58
CA ARG A 173 3.05 -21.60 -22.43
C ARG A 173 2.86 -23.08 -22.09
N ASP A 174 3.95 -23.77 -21.75
CA ASP A 174 3.99 -25.24 -21.61
C ASP A 174 3.84 -25.73 -20.16
N LEU A 175 3.69 -24.84 -19.19
CA LEU A 175 3.48 -25.23 -17.80
C LEU A 175 2.15 -26.00 -17.66
N PRO A 176 1.89 -26.73 -16.56
CA PRO A 176 0.59 -27.37 -16.28
C PRO A 176 -0.44 -26.48 -15.54
N LYS A 177 -0.04 -25.57 -14.65
CA LYS A 177 -0.90 -24.50 -14.05
C LYS A 177 -0.35 -23.08 -14.22
N HIS A 178 -1.22 -22.07 -14.29
CA HIS A 178 -0.79 -20.66 -14.31
C HIS A 178 0.04 -20.38 -13.05
N PRO A 179 1.35 -20.07 -13.16
CA PRO A 179 2.12 -19.72 -11.98
C PRO A 179 1.62 -18.40 -11.42
N LEU A 180 1.65 -18.24 -10.09
CA LEU A 180 1.45 -16.95 -9.46
C LEU A 180 2.66 -16.06 -9.73
N ALA A 181 2.46 -14.75 -9.78
CA ALA A 181 3.53 -13.81 -10.12
C ALA A 181 4.55 -13.60 -8.98
N GLY A 182 4.46 -14.39 -7.91
CA GLY A 182 5.29 -14.28 -6.70
C GLY A 182 4.54 -13.69 -5.51
N ARG A 183 5.29 -13.16 -4.56
CA ARG A 183 4.79 -12.55 -3.33
C ARG A 183 5.38 -11.15 -3.15
N MET A 184 4.59 -10.24 -2.58
CA MET A 184 5.09 -8.95 -2.10
C MET A 184 4.94 -8.86 -0.59
N MET A 185 5.90 -8.21 0.06
CA MET A 185 5.83 -7.78 1.45
C MET A 185 5.84 -6.26 1.47
N GLY A 186 5.05 -5.67 2.35
CA GLY A 186 4.97 -4.22 2.49
C GLY A 186 5.08 -3.82 3.93
N LEU A 187 5.88 -2.78 4.18
CA LEU A 187 5.89 -2.02 5.41
C LEU A 187 5.23 -0.68 5.09
N LEU A 188 4.07 -0.42 5.69
CA LEU A 188 3.24 0.75 5.41
C LEU A 188 3.26 1.70 6.60
N ASP A 189 3.43 3.00 6.35
CA ASP A 189 3.12 4.00 7.35
C ASP A 189 1.61 4.20 7.44
N VAL A 190 1.05 3.88 8.60
CA VAL A 190 -0.40 3.89 8.83
C VAL A 190 -0.95 5.31 8.88
N THR A 191 -0.11 6.29 9.21
CA THR A 191 -0.48 7.69 9.39
C THR A 191 -0.61 8.39 8.03
N SER A 192 0.41 8.26 7.18
CA SER A 192 0.45 8.84 5.83
C SER A 192 -0.19 7.98 4.75
N ARG A 193 -0.32 6.67 5.00
CA ARG A 193 -0.72 5.65 4.01
C ARG A 193 0.30 5.43 2.90
N LEU A 194 1.51 5.95 3.05
CA LEU A 194 2.60 5.71 2.10
C LEU A 194 3.35 4.42 2.47
N PRO A 195 3.87 3.67 1.47
CA PRO A 195 4.79 2.58 1.77
C PRO A 195 6.09 3.16 2.32
N VAL A 196 6.64 2.51 3.35
CA VAL A 196 7.99 2.78 3.89
C VAL A 196 8.99 1.94 3.13
N HIS A 197 8.71 0.64 3.01
CA HIS A 197 9.52 -0.28 2.24
C HIS A 197 8.64 -1.36 1.61
N LEU A 198 9.08 -1.88 0.46
CA LEU A 198 8.41 -2.97 -0.23
C LEU A 198 9.46 -4.00 -0.66
N TRP A 199 9.08 -5.27 -0.61
CA TRP A 199 9.93 -6.37 -1.08
C TRP A 199 9.13 -7.23 -2.05
N TYR A 200 9.84 -7.79 -3.03
CA TYR A 200 9.29 -8.71 -4.02
C TYR A 200 10.10 -10.00 -4.01
N GLU A 201 9.39 -11.12 -3.98
CA GLU A 201 9.94 -12.47 -4.05
C GLU A 201 9.24 -13.22 -5.18
N GLU A 202 10.01 -13.89 -6.05
CA GLU A 202 9.45 -14.66 -7.17
C GLU A 202 8.73 -15.94 -6.68
N ASP A 203 9.19 -16.52 -5.57
CA ASP A 203 8.57 -17.67 -4.92
C ASP A 203 7.21 -17.29 -4.27
N ASP A 204 6.11 -17.72 -4.89
CA ASP A 204 4.75 -17.46 -4.43
C ASP A 204 4.37 -18.26 -3.17
N GLN A 205 5.15 -19.28 -2.82
CA GLN A 205 4.99 -20.09 -1.61
C GLN A 205 5.88 -19.61 -0.46
N ALA A 206 6.66 -18.54 -0.66
CA ALA A 206 7.46 -17.94 0.40
C ALA A 206 6.58 -17.55 1.60
N HIS A 207 6.95 -18.05 2.78
CA HIS A 207 6.31 -17.67 4.02
C HIS A 207 6.71 -16.24 4.43
N ASP A 208 5.79 -15.48 5.02
CA ASP A 208 6.04 -14.12 5.52
C ASP A 208 7.21 -14.03 6.49
N GLN A 209 7.47 -15.12 7.21
CA GLN A 209 8.58 -15.25 8.14
C GLN A 209 9.96 -15.10 7.48
N ARG A 210 10.08 -15.29 6.16
CA ARG A 210 11.34 -15.07 5.42
C ARG A 210 11.75 -13.61 5.36
N PHE A 211 10.80 -12.69 5.48
CA PHE A 211 11.06 -11.24 5.38
C PHE A 211 11.54 -10.64 6.70
N TRP A 212 11.60 -11.41 7.79
CA TRP A 212 11.88 -10.85 9.11
C TRP A 212 13.21 -10.12 9.24
N ASP A 213 14.29 -10.68 8.70
CA ASP A 213 15.59 -10.01 8.72
C ASP A 213 15.54 -8.70 7.93
N GLN A 214 14.96 -8.72 6.72
CA GLN A 214 14.77 -7.53 5.90
C GLN A 214 13.88 -6.47 6.57
N ILE A 215 12.84 -6.89 7.30
CA ILE A 215 11.98 -6.00 8.07
C ILE A 215 12.80 -5.35 9.19
N LEU A 216 13.57 -6.13 9.95
CA LEU A 216 14.39 -5.60 11.03
C LEU A 216 15.45 -4.59 10.53
N ASP A 217 16.03 -4.82 9.36
CA ASP A 217 17.08 -3.96 8.79
C ASP A 217 16.59 -2.53 8.48
N VAL A 218 15.28 -2.35 8.26
CA VAL A 218 14.68 -1.05 7.91
C VAL A 218 13.88 -0.42 9.05
N LEU A 219 13.69 -1.14 10.16
CA LEU A 219 12.97 -0.61 11.32
C LEU A 219 13.81 0.41 12.08
N LEU A 220 13.15 1.47 12.54
CA LEU A 220 13.74 2.52 13.35
C LEU A 220 13.25 2.40 14.80
N PRO A 221 14.06 2.80 15.80
CA PRO A 221 13.61 2.88 17.20
C PRO A 221 12.39 3.80 17.34
N ASP A 222 11.65 3.65 18.45
CA ASP A 222 10.42 4.42 18.75
C ASP A 222 9.30 4.26 17.72
N THR A 223 9.36 3.19 16.93
CA THR A 223 8.29 2.75 16.04
C THR A 223 7.30 1.86 16.79
N LEU A 224 6.01 2.13 16.62
CA LEU A 224 4.93 1.20 16.95
C LEU A 224 4.59 0.33 15.73
N LEU A 225 4.96 -0.95 15.78
CA LEU A 225 4.74 -1.92 14.71
C LEU A 225 3.46 -2.76 14.92
N LEU A 226 2.55 -2.73 13.95
CA LEU A 226 1.32 -3.52 13.94
C LEU A 226 1.54 -4.82 13.15
N LEU A 227 1.49 -5.95 13.84
CA LEU A 227 1.79 -7.27 13.30
C LEU A 227 0.55 -8.14 13.21
N ASP A 228 0.34 -8.82 12.07
CA ASP A 228 -0.66 -9.88 12.02
C ASP A 228 -0.26 -11.13 12.82
N LEU A 229 -1.23 -11.95 13.22
CA LEU A 229 -1.01 -13.22 13.92
C LEU A 229 -0.01 -14.14 13.21
N GLY A 230 0.01 -14.11 11.87
CA GLY A 230 0.95 -14.90 11.04
C GLY A 230 2.43 -14.61 11.33
N PHE A 231 2.75 -13.44 11.88
CA PHE A 231 4.09 -13.03 12.24
C PHE A 231 4.53 -13.52 13.63
N THR A 232 3.76 -14.36 14.33
CA THR A 232 4.17 -14.85 15.66
C THR A 232 5.51 -15.58 15.62
N ASN A 233 6.58 -14.95 16.10
CA ASN A 233 7.91 -15.53 16.27
C ASN A 233 8.63 -14.85 17.45
N TYR A 234 8.82 -15.60 18.55
CA TYR A 234 9.31 -15.03 19.81
C TYR A 234 10.78 -14.63 19.77
N GLU A 235 11.58 -15.18 18.85
CA GLU A 235 12.95 -14.72 18.65
C GLU A 235 12.98 -13.34 18.01
N TYR A 236 12.17 -13.11 16.98
CA TYR A 236 12.04 -11.80 16.37
C TYR A 236 11.36 -10.79 17.28
N TYR A 237 10.44 -11.21 18.15
CA TYR A 237 9.88 -10.32 19.18
C TYR A 237 10.97 -9.80 20.13
N ALA A 238 11.89 -10.67 20.56
CA ALA A 238 13.03 -10.25 21.38
C ALA A 238 13.96 -9.28 20.61
N ARG A 239 14.20 -9.52 19.31
CA ARG A 239 15.00 -8.61 18.47
C ARG A 239 14.32 -7.25 18.27
N LEU A 240 12.99 -7.21 18.07
CA LEU A 240 12.22 -5.97 18.00
C LEU A 240 12.33 -5.16 19.29
N MET A 241 12.16 -5.82 20.44
CA MET A 241 12.31 -5.17 21.75
C MET A 241 13.73 -4.64 21.96
N ALA A 242 14.75 -5.40 21.57
CA ALA A 242 16.15 -4.96 21.63
C ALA A 242 16.43 -3.76 20.71
N ALA A 243 15.73 -3.66 19.58
CA ALA A 243 15.77 -2.53 18.65
C ALA A 243 14.89 -1.34 19.10
N GLN A 244 14.34 -1.36 20.30
CA GLN A 244 13.43 -0.33 20.84
C GLN A 244 12.17 -0.13 19.96
N VAL A 245 11.73 -1.19 19.29
CA VAL A 245 10.48 -1.23 18.53
C VAL A 245 9.39 -1.81 19.43
N VAL A 246 8.34 -1.02 19.65
CA VAL A 246 7.12 -1.48 20.31
C VAL A 246 6.23 -2.16 19.28
N PHE A 247 5.56 -3.26 19.63
CA PHE A 247 4.63 -3.89 18.71
C PHE A 247 3.29 -4.24 19.34
N ILE A 248 2.26 -4.36 18.50
CA ILE A 248 0.96 -4.94 18.85
C ILE A 248 0.67 -6.08 17.87
N SER A 249 0.37 -7.26 18.40
CA SER A 249 -0.03 -8.46 17.65
C SER A 249 -1.29 -9.07 18.24
N ARG A 250 -1.92 -9.99 17.52
CA ARG A 250 -2.87 -10.94 18.13
C ARG A 250 -2.15 -11.98 18.97
N CYS A 251 -2.80 -12.41 20.06
CA CYS A 251 -2.35 -13.54 20.86
C CYS A 251 -3.00 -14.85 20.37
N LYS A 252 -2.18 -15.88 20.08
CA LYS A 252 -2.65 -17.21 19.69
C LYS A 252 -3.49 -17.86 20.79
N SER A 253 -4.45 -18.70 20.42
CA SER A 253 -5.34 -19.34 21.38
C SER A 253 -4.70 -20.41 22.26
N ASN A 254 -3.64 -21.01 21.75
CA ASN A 254 -2.82 -21.97 22.44
C ASN A 254 -1.50 -21.36 22.96
N ALA A 255 -1.39 -20.03 23.03
CA ALA A 255 -0.20 -19.40 23.61
C ALA A 255 -0.07 -19.80 25.08
N ALA A 256 1.05 -20.43 25.44
CA ALA A 256 1.38 -20.73 26.82
C ALA A 256 1.97 -19.49 27.49
N TYR A 257 1.34 -19.02 28.57
CA TYR A 257 1.83 -17.89 29.35
C TYR A 257 1.42 -18.04 30.82
N ARG A 258 2.14 -17.33 31.69
CA ARG A 258 1.80 -17.17 33.10
C ARG A 258 1.47 -15.71 33.37
N VAL A 259 0.31 -15.44 33.97
CA VAL A 259 -0.04 -14.08 34.42
C VAL A 259 0.83 -13.73 35.63
N THR A 260 1.49 -12.57 35.59
CA THR A 260 2.30 -12.06 36.69
C THR A 260 1.58 -10.98 37.48
N LYS A 261 0.82 -10.12 36.80
CA LYS A 261 0.05 -9.04 37.42
C LYS A 261 -1.18 -8.71 36.58
N ILE A 262 -2.32 -8.51 37.23
CA ILE A 262 -3.51 -7.96 36.59
C ILE A 262 -3.48 -6.44 36.79
N LEU A 263 -3.47 -5.68 35.70
CA LEU A 263 -3.46 -4.22 35.71
C LEU A 263 -4.89 -3.66 35.78
N HIS A 264 -5.81 -4.28 35.04
CA HIS A 264 -7.23 -3.93 35.04
C HIS A 264 -8.09 -5.16 34.75
N LYS A 265 -9.27 -5.24 35.37
CA LYS A 265 -10.24 -6.31 35.09
C LYS A 265 -11.66 -5.81 35.28
N SER A 266 -12.48 -5.98 34.24
CA SER A 266 -13.90 -5.67 34.20
C SER A 266 -14.66 -6.80 33.49
N ALA A 267 -15.97 -6.62 33.29
CA ALA A 267 -16.81 -7.60 32.58
C ALA A 267 -16.41 -7.81 31.12
N ASN A 268 -15.87 -6.77 30.47
CA ASN A 268 -15.57 -6.76 29.03
C ASN A 268 -14.09 -6.52 28.72
N LEU A 269 -13.24 -6.22 29.70
CA LEU A 269 -11.82 -5.93 29.51
C LEU A 269 -10.98 -6.62 30.60
N THR A 270 -9.91 -7.29 30.20
CA THR A 270 -8.85 -7.75 31.11
C THR A 270 -7.50 -7.30 30.55
N ASP A 271 -6.71 -6.65 31.38
CA ASP A 271 -5.38 -6.15 31.04
C ASP A 271 -4.39 -6.72 32.05
N SER A 272 -3.39 -7.45 31.57
CA SER A 272 -2.49 -8.24 32.42
C SER A 272 -1.06 -8.22 31.91
N LEU A 273 -0.11 -8.06 32.82
CA LEU A 273 1.28 -8.43 32.59
C LEU A 273 1.39 -9.95 32.64
N ILE A 274 2.09 -10.49 31.64
CA ILE A 274 2.28 -11.92 31.47
C ILE A 274 3.75 -12.22 31.18
N VAL A 275 4.12 -13.48 31.37
CA VAL A 275 5.38 -14.05 30.93
C VAL A 275 5.05 -15.12 29.89
N LEU A 276 5.52 -14.93 28.66
CA LEU A 276 5.16 -15.74 27.49
C LEU A 276 6.19 -16.85 27.24
N GLY A 277 5.70 -18.09 27.12
CA GLY A 277 6.48 -19.27 26.73
C GLY A 277 7.63 -19.62 27.68
N GLU A 278 8.45 -20.58 27.25
CA GLU A 278 9.62 -21.07 27.99
C GLU A 278 10.74 -20.02 28.06
N LYS A 279 10.83 -19.13 27.06
CA LYS A 279 11.80 -18.02 27.03
C LYS A 279 11.53 -16.95 28.09
N GLN A 280 10.48 -17.11 28.90
CA GLN A 280 10.06 -16.19 29.96
C GLN A 280 10.01 -14.71 29.50
N MET A 281 9.45 -14.46 28.32
CA MET A 281 9.42 -13.12 27.75
C MET A 281 8.32 -12.27 28.40
N PRO A 282 8.65 -11.16 29.07
CA PRO A 282 7.64 -10.29 29.67
C PRO A 282 6.87 -9.58 28.55
N MET A 283 5.55 -9.66 28.61
CA MET A 283 4.63 -9.07 27.64
C MET A 283 3.39 -8.56 28.37
N ARG A 284 2.59 -7.75 27.69
CA ARG A 284 1.25 -7.38 28.16
C ARG A 284 0.17 -7.97 27.27
N LEU A 285 -0.84 -8.56 27.92
CA LEU A 285 -1.99 -9.19 27.30
C LEU A 285 -3.23 -8.35 27.59
N VAL A 286 -3.84 -7.82 26.53
CA VAL A 286 -5.11 -7.10 26.57
C VAL A 286 -6.20 -7.95 25.94
N GLU A 287 -7.20 -8.32 26.74
CA GLU A 287 -8.35 -9.11 26.33
C GLU A 287 -9.60 -8.23 26.37
N MET A 288 -10.26 -8.03 25.23
CA MET A 288 -11.45 -7.19 25.10
C MET A 288 -12.61 -7.98 24.48
N GLN A 289 -13.80 -7.88 25.05
CA GLN A 289 -15.02 -8.45 24.50
C GLN A 289 -15.67 -7.47 23.52
N TYR A 290 -15.95 -7.94 22.30
CA TYR A 290 -16.69 -7.19 21.29
C TYR A 290 -17.71 -8.08 20.58
N LYS A 291 -18.97 -7.64 20.53
CA LYS A 291 -20.11 -8.41 19.98
C LYS A 291 -20.15 -9.86 20.49
N GLY A 292 -19.96 -10.05 21.80
CA GLY A 292 -19.98 -11.36 22.46
C GLY A 292 -18.72 -12.22 22.27
N LYS A 293 -17.73 -11.76 21.50
CA LYS A 293 -16.49 -12.49 21.24
C LYS A 293 -15.30 -11.85 21.95
N TRP A 294 -14.47 -12.66 22.60
CA TRP A 294 -13.22 -12.20 23.20
C TRP A 294 -12.11 -12.08 22.16
N TYR A 295 -11.44 -10.94 22.19
CA TYR A 295 -10.32 -10.59 21.35
C TYR A 295 -9.09 -10.40 22.24
N ARG A 296 -8.01 -11.14 21.98
CA ARG A 296 -6.75 -11.05 22.72
C ARG A 296 -5.66 -10.40 21.88
N TYR A 297 -5.05 -9.37 22.44
CA TYR A 297 -3.97 -8.58 21.86
C TYR A 297 -2.75 -8.69 22.76
N LEU A 298 -1.59 -8.83 22.14
CA LEU A 298 -0.30 -8.92 22.79
C LEU A 298 0.49 -7.67 22.42
N THR A 299 1.11 -7.01 23.39
CA THR A 299 2.01 -5.88 23.14
C THR A 299 3.28 -5.98 23.97
N SER A 300 4.39 -5.49 23.42
CA SER A 300 5.66 -5.34 24.13
C SER A 300 5.68 -4.12 25.06
N GLU A 301 4.72 -3.20 24.93
CA GLU A 301 4.60 -2.07 25.87
C GLU A 301 3.98 -2.55 27.19
N LEU A 302 4.79 -2.52 28.25
CA LEU A 302 4.40 -3.00 29.57
C LEU A 302 3.71 -1.91 30.38
N ASP A 303 3.89 -0.64 30.02
CA ASP A 303 3.29 0.50 30.70
C ASP A 303 1.88 0.79 30.16
N ALA A 304 0.89 0.67 31.06
CA ALA A 304 -0.51 0.96 30.76
C ALA A 304 -0.83 2.46 30.69
N GLU A 305 0.02 3.31 31.27
CA GLU A 305 -0.13 4.76 31.18
C GLU A 305 0.37 5.25 29.80
N ARG A 306 1.51 4.73 29.33
CA ARG A 306 2.01 5.02 27.97
C ARG A 306 1.12 4.44 26.86
N LEU A 307 0.61 3.21 27.02
CA LEU A 307 -0.31 2.58 26.06
C LEU A 307 -1.55 2.01 26.76
N SER A 308 -2.61 2.80 26.83
CA SER A 308 -3.88 2.35 27.41
C SER A 308 -4.45 1.14 26.64
N PRO A 309 -5.10 0.16 27.32
CA PRO A 309 -5.63 -1.04 26.66
C PRO A 309 -6.66 -0.71 25.56
N VAL A 310 -7.34 0.42 25.70
CA VAL A 310 -8.21 1.02 24.70
C VAL A 310 -7.48 1.29 23.37
N TYR A 311 -6.31 1.93 23.45
CA TYR A 311 -5.52 2.28 22.28
C TYR A 311 -4.81 1.07 21.69
N VAL A 312 -4.49 0.04 22.49
CA VAL A 312 -4.06 -1.26 21.95
C VAL A 312 -5.07 -1.79 20.93
N VAL A 313 -6.36 -1.77 21.26
CA VAL A 313 -7.43 -2.25 20.37
C VAL A 313 -7.62 -1.32 19.16
N ALA A 314 -7.69 -0.01 19.40
CA ALA A 314 -7.92 0.99 18.35
C ALA A 314 -6.78 1.02 17.33
N LEU A 315 -5.53 0.93 17.77
CA LEU A 315 -4.35 0.92 16.91
C LEU A 315 -4.19 -0.40 16.20
N TYR A 316 -4.43 -1.54 16.86
CA TYR A 316 -4.43 -2.83 16.18
C TYR A 316 -5.43 -2.88 15.02
N TRP A 317 -6.58 -2.21 15.15
CA TRP A 317 -7.55 -2.10 14.05
C TRP A 317 -6.96 -1.39 12.82
N GLN A 318 -6.03 -0.46 13.01
CA GLN A 318 -5.35 0.22 11.90
C GLN A 318 -4.36 -0.68 11.15
N ARG A 319 -4.08 -1.90 11.63
CA ARG A 319 -3.34 -2.90 10.83
C ARG A 319 -3.99 -3.14 9.47
N TRP A 320 -5.33 -3.07 9.37
CA TRP A 320 -6.05 -3.26 8.09
C TRP A 320 -5.71 -2.25 7.00
N ARG A 321 -4.94 -1.18 7.30
CA ARG A 321 -4.58 -0.16 6.31
C ARG A 321 -3.63 -0.67 5.24
N ILE A 322 -2.81 -1.65 5.57
CA ILE A 322 -2.02 -2.37 4.57
C ILE A 322 -2.88 -3.21 3.63
N GLU A 323 -3.96 -3.82 4.14
CA GLU A 323 -4.90 -4.56 3.31
C GLU A 323 -5.69 -3.64 2.36
N ASP A 324 -6.05 -2.44 2.82
CA ASP A 324 -6.65 -1.41 1.97
C ASP A 324 -5.67 -0.97 0.86
N ALA A 325 -4.38 -0.81 1.18
CA ALA A 325 -3.34 -0.51 0.20
C ALA A 325 -3.23 -1.65 -0.83
N TYR A 326 -3.16 -2.90 -0.39
CA TYR A 326 -3.14 -4.09 -1.24
C TYR A 326 -4.38 -4.21 -2.12
N LYS A 327 -5.56 -3.92 -1.59
CA LYS A 327 -6.79 -3.87 -2.38
C LYS A 327 -6.70 -2.80 -3.47
N THR A 328 -6.16 -1.63 -3.16
CA THR A 328 -6.01 -0.52 -4.11
C THR A 328 -5.04 -0.91 -5.23
N VAL A 329 -3.82 -1.34 -4.91
CA VAL A 329 -2.82 -1.70 -5.93
C VAL A 329 -3.29 -2.87 -6.79
N LYS A 330 -3.91 -3.91 -6.20
CA LYS A 330 -4.36 -5.09 -6.95
C LYS A 330 -5.62 -4.85 -7.77
N ARG A 331 -6.61 -4.16 -7.21
CA ARG A 331 -7.95 -4.05 -7.81
C ARG A 331 -8.15 -2.74 -8.56
N LEU A 332 -7.82 -1.60 -7.93
CA LEU A 332 -8.04 -0.29 -8.53
C LEU A 332 -7.00 -0.01 -9.62
N LEU A 333 -5.71 -0.12 -9.26
CA LEU A 333 -4.60 0.11 -10.19
C LEU A 333 -4.29 -1.12 -11.05
N GLY A 334 -4.83 -2.28 -10.66
CA GLY A 334 -4.83 -3.47 -11.51
C GLY A 334 -3.51 -4.22 -11.58
N LEU A 335 -2.73 -4.22 -10.51
CA LEU A 335 -1.58 -5.13 -10.34
C LEU A 335 -1.97 -6.61 -10.45
N ALA A 336 -3.25 -6.95 -10.31
CA ALA A 336 -3.78 -8.28 -10.58
C ALA A 336 -3.64 -8.73 -12.06
N TYR A 337 -3.19 -7.84 -12.94
CA TYR A 337 -3.20 -8.03 -14.39
C TYR A 337 -1.82 -7.75 -14.99
N PHE A 338 -0.98 -8.78 -15.06
CA PHE A 338 0.37 -8.66 -15.60
C PHE A 338 0.39 -8.68 -17.13
N TRP A 339 1.13 -7.74 -17.73
CA TRP A 339 1.30 -7.65 -19.19
C TRP A 339 2.52 -8.45 -19.68
N VAL A 340 3.42 -8.81 -18.78
CA VAL A 340 4.68 -9.52 -19.06
C VAL A 340 4.78 -10.75 -18.16
N GLY A 341 5.33 -11.85 -18.68
CA GLY A 341 5.48 -13.13 -17.96
C GLY A 341 6.83 -13.35 -17.27
N SER A 342 7.80 -12.45 -17.44
CA SER A 342 9.12 -12.54 -16.78
C SER A 342 9.08 -11.91 -15.39
N SER A 343 9.81 -12.45 -14.42
CA SER A 343 9.93 -11.90 -13.07
C SER A 343 10.40 -10.44 -13.03
N ASN A 344 11.37 -10.06 -13.87
CA ASN A 344 11.79 -8.65 -14.02
C ASN A 344 10.62 -7.74 -14.45
N GLY A 345 9.85 -8.15 -15.46
CA GLY A 345 8.67 -7.41 -15.93
C GLY A 345 7.56 -7.31 -14.88
N VAL A 346 7.38 -8.35 -14.07
CA VAL A 346 6.47 -8.33 -12.90
C VAL A 346 6.94 -7.29 -11.89
N ALA A 347 8.23 -7.29 -11.54
CA ALA A 347 8.82 -6.34 -10.61
C ALA A 347 8.69 -4.88 -11.12
N LEU A 348 8.96 -4.62 -12.41
CA LEU A 348 8.75 -3.30 -13.03
C LEU A 348 7.29 -2.81 -12.85
N GLN A 349 6.32 -3.67 -13.17
CA GLN A 349 4.90 -3.33 -13.02
C GLN A 349 4.51 -3.13 -11.55
N LEU A 350 5.08 -3.93 -10.64
CA LEU A 350 4.85 -3.80 -9.21
C LEU A 350 5.33 -2.45 -8.68
N TRP A 351 6.58 -2.07 -8.96
CA TRP A 351 7.14 -0.79 -8.52
C TRP A 351 6.40 0.40 -9.11
N ALA A 352 6.08 0.37 -10.41
CA ALA A 352 5.28 1.42 -11.04
C ALA A 352 3.85 1.52 -10.46
N THR A 353 3.26 0.40 -10.05
CA THR A 353 1.93 0.42 -9.43
C THR A 353 1.98 1.07 -8.05
N TRP A 354 3.02 0.78 -7.26
CA TRP A 354 3.20 1.42 -5.95
C TRP A 354 3.60 2.90 -6.05
N LEU A 355 4.29 3.28 -7.11
CA LEU A 355 4.53 4.67 -7.46
C LEU A 355 3.22 5.42 -7.73
N MET A 356 2.34 4.85 -8.56
CA MET A 356 1.01 5.43 -8.80
C MET A 356 0.10 5.40 -7.59
N TYR A 357 0.23 4.39 -6.73
CA TYR A 357 -0.44 4.37 -5.43
C TYR A 357 -0.02 5.57 -4.57
N SER A 358 1.27 5.85 -4.49
CA SER A 358 1.79 6.95 -3.66
C SER A 358 1.31 8.31 -4.18
N VAL A 359 1.29 8.52 -5.50
CA VAL A 359 0.71 9.72 -6.11
C VAL A 359 -0.79 9.83 -5.85
N LEU A 360 -1.53 8.72 -5.91
CA LEU A 360 -2.96 8.72 -5.65
C LEU A 360 -3.29 8.95 -4.17
N VAL A 361 -2.46 8.45 -3.24
CA VAL A 361 -2.54 8.77 -1.81
C VAL A 361 -2.36 10.27 -1.62
N ASP A 362 -1.29 10.85 -2.18
CA ASP A 362 -1.02 12.29 -2.12
C ASP A 362 -2.18 13.14 -2.60
N LEU A 363 -2.71 12.85 -3.80
CA LEU A 363 -3.85 13.58 -4.35
C LEU A 363 -5.11 13.43 -3.47
N THR A 364 -5.38 12.22 -2.98
CA THR A 364 -6.54 11.98 -2.11
C THR A 364 -6.40 12.74 -0.79
N ASP A 365 -5.17 12.84 -0.29
CA ASP A 365 -4.84 13.54 0.95
C ASP A 365 -4.94 15.06 0.81
N ASP A 366 -4.55 15.58 -0.35
CA ASP A 366 -4.70 16.99 -0.75
C ASP A 366 -6.18 17.40 -0.82
N VAL A 367 -7.02 16.55 -1.44
CA VAL A 367 -8.48 16.76 -1.46
C VAL A 367 -9.07 16.66 -0.05
N ALA A 368 -8.55 15.74 0.79
CA ALA A 368 -8.98 15.63 2.19
C ALA A 368 -8.63 16.90 2.99
N ASP A 369 -7.47 17.50 2.71
CA ASP A 369 -7.02 18.78 3.27
C ASP A 369 -7.94 19.93 2.88
N SER A 370 -8.21 20.09 1.58
CA SER A 370 -9.16 21.09 1.07
C SER A 370 -10.57 20.95 1.68
N LEU A 371 -11.00 19.72 1.99
CA LEU A 371 -12.30 19.42 2.62
C LEU A 371 -12.28 19.46 4.15
N ALA A 372 -11.12 19.66 4.79
CA ALA A 372 -10.91 19.59 6.24
C ALA A 372 -11.45 18.28 6.88
N VAL A 373 -11.31 17.14 6.19
CA VAL A 373 -11.73 15.82 6.69
C VAL A 373 -10.54 14.87 6.81
N PRO A 374 -10.57 13.89 7.74
CA PRO A 374 -9.50 12.92 7.82
C PRO A 374 -9.51 11.98 6.62
N PHE A 375 -8.32 11.57 6.16
CA PHE A 375 -8.14 10.69 5.00
C PHE A 375 -8.96 9.40 5.06
N ASN A 376 -9.18 8.84 6.25
CA ASN A 376 -9.96 7.60 6.40
C ASN A 376 -11.44 7.75 5.95
N GLN A 377 -11.97 8.98 5.94
CA GLN A 377 -13.29 9.31 5.40
C GLN A 377 -13.28 9.44 3.87
N MET A 378 -12.14 9.57 3.23
CA MET A 378 -12.04 9.67 1.78
C MET A 378 -12.11 8.30 1.09
N SER A 379 -12.76 8.27 -0.06
CA SER A 379 -12.78 7.15 -1.00
C SER A 379 -11.77 7.39 -2.12
N MET A 380 -10.56 6.88 -1.95
CA MET A 380 -9.50 6.95 -2.95
C MET A 380 -9.92 6.37 -4.32
N GLU A 381 -10.78 5.36 -4.33
CA GLU A 381 -11.37 4.82 -5.56
C GLU A 381 -12.26 5.84 -6.28
N MET A 382 -13.06 6.61 -5.54
CA MET A 382 -13.90 7.64 -6.15
C MET A 382 -13.07 8.84 -6.60
N VAL A 383 -12.04 9.23 -5.84
CA VAL A 383 -11.06 10.25 -6.28
C VAL A 383 -10.47 9.85 -7.63
N TYR A 384 -9.90 8.64 -7.74
CA TYR A 384 -9.34 8.13 -8.99
C TYR A 384 -10.35 8.13 -10.14
N ARG A 385 -11.57 7.64 -9.92
CA ARG A 385 -12.62 7.59 -10.96
C ARG A 385 -13.09 8.98 -11.39
N SER A 386 -13.04 9.96 -10.49
CA SER A 386 -13.49 11.32 -10.76
C SER A 386 -12.48 12.19 -11.50
N LEU A 387 -11.25 11.72 -11.67
CA LEU A 387 -10.26 12.42 -12.50
C LEU A 387 -10.73 12.56 -13.95
N TYR A 388 -11.52 11.61 -14.45
CA TYR A 388 -12.22 11.75 -15.73
C TYR A 388 -12.99 13.08 -15.84
N PHE A 389 -13.75 13.44 -14.79
CA PHE A 389 -14.56 14.66 -14.81
C PHE A 389 -13.70 15.91 -14.68
N CYS A 390 -12.59 15.84 -13.94
CA CYS A 390 -11.61 16.91 -13.88
C CYS A 390 -11.05 17.17 -15.28
N THR A 391 -10.69 16.12 -16.00
CA THR A 391 -10.17 16.24 -17.35
C THR A 391 -11.15 16.86 -18.33
N MET A 392 -12.40 16.42 -18.27
CA MET A 392 -13.44 16.98 -19.13
C MET A 392 -13.77 18.43 -18.76
N ALA A 393 -13.72 18.81 -17.48
CA ALA A 393 -13.92 20.20 -17.05
C ALA A 393 -12.77 21.10 -17.49
N PHE A 394 -11.52 20.63 -17.38
CA PHE A 394 -10.34 21.34 -17.85
C PHE A 394 -10.41 21.64 -19.35
N HIS A 395 -10.74 20.65 -20.17
CA HIS A 395 -10.91 20.86 -21.62
C HIS A 395 -12.05 21.80 -21.99
N ARG A 396 -13.04 21.98 -21.12
CA ARG A 396 -14.12 22.97 -21.29
C ARG A 396 -13.75 24.36 -20.72
N GLY A 397 -12.59 24.51 -20.09
CA GLY A 397 -12.20 25.74 -19.39
C GLY A 397 -12.98 25.99 -18.10
N GLU A 398 -13.57 24.95 -17.51
CA GLU A 398 -14.41 25.03 -16.30
C GLU A 398 -13.62 24.78 -15.01
N ALA A 399 -12.41 24.24 -15.10
CA ALA A 399 -11.54 23.94 -13.97
C ALA A 399 -10.06 23.99 -14.38
N ASP A 400 -9.21 24.50 -13.49
CA ASP A 400 -7.75 24.58 -13.63
C ASP A 400 -7.01 23.89 -12.47
N ASP A 401 -7.67 23.76 -11.32
CA ASP A 401 -7.18 23.00 -10.17
C ASP A 401 -8.02 21.73 -9.92
N PRO A 402 -7.46 20.52 -10.13
CA PRO A 402 -8.15 19.27 -9.89
C PRO A 402 -8.50 19.05 -8.41
N VAL A 403 -7.70 19.56 -7.48
CA VAL A 403 -7.97 19.42 -6.03
C VAL A 403 -9.21 20.22 -5.66
N LEU A 404 -9.24 21.49 -6.05
CA LEU A 404 -10.37 22.37 -5.81
C LEU A 404 -11.64 21.87 -6.49
N TYR A 405 -11.55 21.43 -7.76
CA TYR A 405 -12.69 20.89 -8.49
C TYR A 405 -13.25 19.63 -7.83
N LEU A 406 -12.40 18.70 -7.40
CA LEU A 406 -12.81 17.49 -6.68
C LEU A 406 -13.46 17.85 -5.33
N ALA A 407 -12.88 18.79 -4.58
CA ALA A 407 -13.41 19.23 -3.30
C ALA A 407 -14.80 19.88 -3.45
N GLN A 408 -14.96 20.82 -4.38
CA GLN A 408 -16.24 21.48 -4.66
C GLN A 408 -17.33 20.49 -5.09
N ASN A 409 -16.95 19.41 -5.77
CA ASN A 409 -17.87 18.37 -6.25
C ASN A 409 -17.86 17.09 -5.39
N ALA A 410 -17.33 17.15 -4.16
CA ALA A 410 -17.09 15.96 -3.35
C ALA A 410 -18.35 15.14 -3.07
N SER A 411 -19.50 15.80 -2.90
CA SER A 411 -20.80 15.14 -2.74
C SER A 411 -21.28 14.46 -4.02
N LEU A 412 -21.18 15.14 -5.17
CA LEU A 412 -21.59 14.61 -6.47
C LEU A 412 -20.80 13.34 -6.82
N PHE A 413 -19.50 13.38 -6.55
CA PHE A 413 -18.57 12.28 -6.84
C PHE A 413 -18.49 11.22 -5.74
N GLY A 414 -19.19 11.41 -4.60
CA GLY A 414 -19.13 10.47 -3.49
C GLY A 414 -17.72 10.28 -2.92
N LEU A 415 -16.90 11.34 -2.91
CA LEU A 415 -15.52 11.29 -2.43
C LEU A 415 -15.46 11.03 -0.93
N VAL A 416 -16.38 11.64 -0.17
CA VAL A 416 -16.50 11.42 1.27
C VAL A 416 -17.41 10.21 1.51
N LYS A 417 -16.87 9.17 2.13
CA LYS A 417 -17.61 7.96 2.50
C LYS A 417 -18.75 8.35 3.42
N ARG A 418 -19.96 7.91 3.07
CA ARG A 418 -21.12 8.05 3.95
C ARG A 418 -20.81 7.39 5.29
N LYS A 419 -20.93 8.15 6.38
CA LYS A 419 -20.94 7.59 7.73
C LYS A 419 -22.06 6.55 7.78
N ARG A 420 -21.71 5.27 7.80
CA ARG A 420 -22.70 4.24 8.16
C ARG A 420 -23.19 4.59 9.56
N LYS A 421 -24.49 4.42 9.84
CA LYS A 421 -24.96 4.38 11.23
C LYS A 421 -23.96 3.48 11.98
N PRO A 422 -23.39 3.95 13.10
CA PRO A 422 -22.33 3.20 13.76
C PRO A 422 -22.84 1.79 13.98
N ASP A 423 -22.22 0.85 13.28
CA ASP A 423 -22.28 -0.54 13.67
C ASP A 423 -21.74 -0.52 15.10
N THR A 424 -22.53 -0.96 16.08
CA THR A 424 -22.40 -0.77 17.54
C THR A 424 -21.00 -1.12 18.09
N LEU A 425 -20.02 -0.30 17.74
CA LEU A 425 -18.72 -0.10 18.33
C LEU A 425 -18.88 1.11 19.24
N HIS A 426 -19.77 1.00 20.21
CA HIS A 426 -19.63 1.73 21.48
C HIS A 426 -18.49 1.10 22.28
N LEU A 427 -17.33 0.81 21.65
CA LEU A 427 -16.14 0.32 22.35
C LEU A 427 -15.55 1.48 23.13
N LEU A 428 -16.29 1.97 24.13
CA LEU A 428 -15.97 3.09 25.00
C LEU A 428 -15.80 4.42 24.21
N ASN A 429 -16.04 5.54 24.89
CA ASN A 429 -15.55 6.84 24.45
C ASN A 429 -14.00 6.76 24.39
N LEU A 430 -13.42 6.28 23.29
CA LEU A 430 -11.95 6.22 23.08
C LEU A 430 -11.37 7.57 22.64
N THR A 431 -12.20 8.60 22.70
CA THR A 431 -11.79 9.99 22.86
C THR A 431 -12.22 10.39 24.26
N ILE A 432 -11.31 10.35 25.24
CA ILE A 432 -11.57 11.00 26.52
C ILE A 432 -11.23 12.48 26.31
N LEU A 433 -12.26 13.33 26.32
CA LEU A 433 -12.40 14.55 27.14
C LEU A 433 -13.39 15.52 26.46
N GLU A 434 -14.65 15.48 26.89
CA GLU A 434 -15.23 16.70 27.46
C GLU A 434 -15.45 16.36 28.95
N GLN A 435 -14.62 16.94 29.80
CA GLN A 435 -14.92 17.09 31.22
C GLN A 435 -14.48 18.49 31.65
N PRO A 436 -15.14 19.02 32.67
CA PRO A 436 -14.40 19.47 33.85
C PRO A 436 -14.42 18.41 34.95
#